data_AF-A0A7S2YZV2-F1
#
_entry.id   AF-A0A7S2YZV2-F1
#
_cell.length_a   1.000
_cell.length_b   1.000
_cell.length_c   1.000
_cell.angle_alpha   90.00
_cell.angle_beta   90.00
_cell.angle_gamma   90.00
#
_symmetry.space_group_name_H-M   'P 1'
#
loop_
_entity.id
_entity.type
_entity.pdbx_description
1 polymer ?
#
loop_
_entity_poly.entity_id
_entity_poly.type
_entity_poly.pdbx_seq_one_letter_code
_entity_poly.pdbx_strand_id
1 'polypeptide(L)'
;SEVGAALGLMTVARSLLHAHVRARALLDGDAPVQSGRFNENATRPDAANALAGTLWEVEALRKHVHPLVRDLADLIVQPLDSDSSRGSSARLARLGGPGG
;
A
#
# COMPACT_ATOMS: atom_id res chain seq x y z
N SER A 1 4.90 15.36 11.57
CA SER A 1 6.06 14.47 11.33
C SER A 1 5.86 13.79 9.99
N GLU A 2 6.90 13.75 9.15
CA GLU A 2 6.88 13.09 7.83
C GLU A 2 6.56 11.58 7.94
N VAL A 3 7.06 10.92 8.98
CA VAL A 3 6.76 9.52 9.29
C VAL A 3 5.26 9.31 9.54
N GLY A 4 4.62 10.21 10.29
CA GLY A 4 3.17 10.13 10.55
C GLY A 4 2.33 10.26 9.27
N ALA A 5 2.75 11.13 8.34
CA ALA A 5 2.10 11.27 7.05
C ALA A 5 2.27 10.01 6.18
N ALA A 6 3.47 9.43 6.16
CA ALA A 6 3.74 8.17 5.45
C ALA A 6 2.86 7.02 5.99
N LEU A 7 2.78 6.86 7.31
CA LEU A 7 1.92 5.84 7.95
C LEU A 7 0.44 6.03 7.61
N GLY A 8 -0.04 7.29 7.60
CA GLY A 8 -1.40 7.62 7.20
C GLY A 8 -1.69 7.21 5.75
N LEU A 9 -0.82 7.60 4.82
CA LEU A 9 -0.94 7.26 3.40
C LEU A 9 -0.95 5.75 3.18
N MET A 10 -0.02 5.04 3.82
CA MET A 10 0.12 3.59 3.72
C MET A 10 -1.12 2.85 4.26
N THR A 11 -1.74 3.37 5.31
CA THR A 11 -2.98 2.79 5.87
C THR A 11 -4.15 2.94 4.90
N VAL A 12 -4.26 4.09 4.24
CA VAL A 12 -5.26 4.33 3.18
C VAL A 12 -5.00 3.42 1.98
N ALA A 13 -3.74 3.33 1.52
CA ALA A 13 -3.35 2.47 0.42
C ALA A 13 -3.73 1.00 0.69
N ARG A 14 -3.43 0.49 1.90
CA ARG A 14 -3.83 -0.86 2.31
C ARG A 14 -5.35 -1.05 2.26
N SER A 15 -6.11 -0.06 2.73
CA SER A 15 -7.57 -0.13 2.75
C SER A 15 -8.15 -0.16 1.34
N LEU A 16 -7.58 0.59 0.39
CA LEU A 16 -7.99 0.60 -1.02
C LEU A 16 -7.64 -0.71 -1.72
N LEU A 17 -6.43 -1.23 -1.50
CA LEU A 17 -6.01 -2.54 -2.04
C LEU A 17 -6.90 -3.68 -1.51
N HIS A 18 -7.40 -3.56 -0.28
CA HIS A 18 -8.36 -4.49 0.27
C HIS A 18 -9.76 -4.34 -0.37
N ALA A 19 -10.26 -3.11 -0.48
CA ALA A 19 -11.59 -2.84 -1.04
C ALA A 19 -11.68 -3.17 -2.54
N HIS A 20 -10.57 -3.11 -3.27
CA HIS A 20 -10.52 -3.27 -4.72
C HIS A 20 -9.57 -4.40 -5.12
N VAL A 21 -10.10 -5.61 -5.28
CA VAL A 21 -9.33 -6.82 -5.63
C VAL A 21 -8.48 -6.62 -6.90
N ARG A 22 -8.98 -5.89 -7.92
CA ARG A 22 -8.21 -5.57 -9.13
C ARG A 22 -6.95 -4.74 -8.85
N ALA A 23 -6.97 -3.89 -7.83
CA ALA A 23 -5.81 -3.09 -7.45
C ALA A 23 -4.72 -3.94 -6.78
N ARG A 24 -5.04 -5.15 -6.27
CA ARG A 24 -4.02 -6.07 -5.74
C ARG A 24 -3.03 -6.53 -6.80
N ALA A 25 -3.43 -6.55 -8.08
CA ALA A 25 -2.52 -6.85 -9.18
C ALA A 25 -1.33 -5.87 -9.27
N LEU A 26 -1.46 -4.67 -8.69
CA LEU A 26 -0.34 -3.72 -8.58
C LEU A 26 0.79 -4.22 -7.68
N LEU A 27 0.51 -5.16 -6.77
CA LEU A 27 1.51 -5.77 -5.88
C LEU A 27 2.22 -6.94 -6.55
N ASP A 28 1.65 -7.47 -7.63
CA ASP A 28 2.25 -8.55 -8.39
C ASP A 28 3.29 -7.93 -9.34
N GLY A 29 4.55 -8.32 -9.18
CA GLY A 29 5.66 -7.85 -10.02
C GLY A 29 5.58 -8.32 -11.48
N ASP A 30 4.61 -9.17 -11.77
CA ASP A 30 4.34 -9.77 -13.06
C ASP A 30 2.95 -9.31 -13.54
N ALA A 31 2.73 -7.99 -13.49
CA ALA A 31 1.48 -7.39 -13.92
C ALA A 31 1.14 -7.94 -15.32
N PRO A 32 -0.03 -8.60 -15.50
CA PRO A 32 -0.42 -9.11 -16.80
C PRO A 32 -0.34 -7.93 -17.76
N VAL A 33 0.25 -8.15 -18.94
CA VAL A 33 0.43 -7.15 -20.00
C VAL A 33 -0.93 -6.55 -20.37
N GLN A 34 -1.43 -5.61 -19.55
CA GLN A 34 -2.50 -4.72 -19.91
C GLN A 34 -1.87 -3.80 -20.96
N SER A 35 -2.48 -3.76 -22.13
CA SER A 35 -2.00 -2.94 -23.24
C SER A 35 -1.81 -1.49 -22.78
N GLY A 36 -0.59 -0.98 -22.91
CA GLY A 36 -0.24 0.41 -22.56
C GLY A 36 0.69 0.52 -21.35
N ARG A 37 0.96 1.77 -20.94
CA ARG A 37 1.80 2.13 -19.79
C ARG A 37 1.00 3.05 -18.88
N PHE A 38 1.31 3.06 -17.58
CA PHE A 38 0.89 4.12 -16.68
C PHE A 38 1.34 5.49 -17.22
N ASN A 39 0.43 6.47 -17.20
CA ASN A 39 0.67 7.86 -17.57
C ASN A 39 0.36 8.77 -16.38
N GLU A 40 1.43 9.20 -15.72
CA GLU A 40 1.42 10.10 -14.57
C GLU A 40 0.93 11.52 -14.92
N ASN A 41 0.99 11.90 -16.19
CA ASN A 41 0.58 13.22 -16.68
C ASN A 41 -0.87 13.24 -17.18
N ALA A 42 -1.60 12.13 -17.05
CA ALA A 42 -3.01 12.07 -17.45
C ALA A 42 -3.86 12.99 -16.56
N THR A 43 -4.66 13.87 -17.19
CA THR A 43 -5.53 14.82 -16.47
C THR A 43 -6.72 14.14 -15.79
N ARG A 44 -7.12 12.95 -16.27
CA ARG A 44 -8.22 12.17 -15.70
C ARG A 44 -7.69 10.85 -15.13
N PRO A 45 -8.16 10.42 -13.95
CA PRO A 45 -7.65 9.22 -13.27
C PRO A 45 -7.91 7.93 -14.06
N ASP A 46 -9.02 7.85 -14.79
CA ASP A 46 -9.37 6.71 -15.63
C ASP A 46 -8.49 6.60 -16.88
N ALA A 47 -7.89 7.70 -17.33
CA ALA A 47 -6.97 7.73 -18.47
C ALA A 47 -5.51 7.45 -18.09
N ALA A 48 -5.18 7.40 -16.79
CA ALA A 48 -3.82 7.21 -16.31
C ALA A 48 -3.33 5.76 -16.51
N ASN A 49 -4.22 4.79 -16.71
CA ASN A 49 -3.86 3.38 -16.87
C ASN A 49 -3.01 2.83 -15.71
N ALA A 50 -3.36 3.19 -14.46
CA ALA A 50 -2.60 2.84 -13.26
C ALA A 50 -2.40 1.32 -13.08
N LEU A 51 -3.39 0.51 -13.50
CA LEU A 51 -3.33 -0.96 -13.38
C LEU A 51 -2.37 -1.64 -14.36
N ALA A 52 -1.79 -0.91 -15.32
CA ALA A 52 -0.74 -1.42 -16.20
C ALA A 52 0.67 -1.33 -15.58
N GLY A 53 0.78 -0.86 -14.35
CA GLY A 53 2.04 -0.77 -13.62
C GLY A 53 2.09 -1.71 -12.41
N THR A 54 3.25 -1.69 -11.74
CA THR A 54 3.48 -2.33 -10.45
C THR A 54 3.84 -1.24 -9.44
N LEU A 55 3.31 -1.35 -8.22
CA LEU A 55 3.53 -0.41 -7.12
C LEU A 55 4.88 -0.67 -6.43
N TRP A 56 5.98 -0.42 -7.14
CA TRP A 56 7.35 -0.65 -6.68
C TRP A 56 7.71 0.19 -5.44
N GLU A 57 7.00 1.29 -5.18
CA GLU A 57 7.18 2.13 -4.01
C GLU A 57 6.97 1.33 -2.71
N VAL A 58 6.09 0.32 -2.70
CA VAL A 58 5.91 -0.53 -1.51
C VAL A 58 7.18 -1.32 -1.21
N GLU A 59 7.86 -1.84 -2.22
CA GLU A 59 9.12 -2.56 -2.04
C GLU A 59 10.26 -1.64 -1.57
N ALA A 60 10.25 -0.37 -1.99
CA ALA A 60 11.16 0.64 -1.44
C ALA A 60 10.86 0.94 0.04
N LEU A 61 9.58 1.08 0.42
CA LEU A 61 9.15 1.35 1.79
C LEU A 61 9.49 0.21 2.76
N ARG A 62 9.53 -1.04 2.29
CA ARG A 62 10.01 -2.19 3.09
C ARG A 62 11.48 -2.07 3.51
N LYS A 63 12.26 -1.22 2.85
CA LYS A 63 13.67 -0.94 3.17
C LYS A 63 13.86 0.39 3.91
N HIS A 64 12.76 1.05 4.32
CA HIS A 64 12.83 2.34 4.99
C HIS A 64 13.58 2.26 6.34
N VAL A 65 14.31 3.31 6.69
CA VAL A 65 15.05 3.38 7.96
C VAL A 65 14.17 3.25 9.21
N HIS A 66 12.92 3.72 9.15
CA HIS A 66 12.02 3.75 10.29
C HIS A 66 11.29 2.39 10.39
N PRO A 67 11.39 1.68 11.52
CA PRO A 67 10.85 0.32 11.65
C PRO A 67 9.34 0.26 11.38
N LEU A 68 8.57 1.24 11.87
CA LEU A 68 7.12 1.25 11.67
C LEU A 68 6.70 1.37 10.21
N VAL A 69 7.50 2.05 9.38
CA VAL A 69 7.22 2.18 7.95
C VAL A 69 7.47 0.84 7.26
N ARG A 70 8.57 0.14 7.61
CA ARG A 70 8.82 -1.21 7.08
C ARG A 70 7.72 -2.19 7.47
N ASP A 71 7.36 -2.23 8.75
CA ASP A 71 6.35 -3.15 9.28
C ASP A 71 4.99 -2.93 8.59
N LEU A 72 4.62 -1.67 8.34
CA LEU A 72 3.39 -1.36 7.63
C LEU A 72 3.46 -1.70 6.13
N ALA A 73 4.63 -1.58 5.51
CA ALA A 73 4.84 -1.97 4.11
C ALA A 73 4.73 -3.50 3.94
N ASP A 74 5.29 -4.27 4.87
CA ASP A 74 5.14 -5.73 4.93
C ASP A 74 3.67 -6.14 5.13
N LEU A 75 2.90 -5.34 5.87
CA LEU A 75 1.48 -5.56 6.06
C LEU A 75 0.64 -5.25 4.79
N ILE A 76 1.07 -4.31 3.95
CA ILE A 76 0.39 -3.98 2.69
C ILE A 76 0.44 -5.17 1.72
N VAL A 77 1.57 -5.86 1.64
CA VAL A 77 1.76 -7.00 0.71
C VAL A 77 1.12 -8.30 1.20
N GLN A 78 0.85 -8.41 2.50
CA GLN A 78 0.21 -9.60 3.05
C GLN A 78 -1.27 -9.68 2.67
N PRO A 79 -1.75 -10.87 2.26
CA PRO A 79 -3.18 -11.13 2.15
C PRO A 79 -3.85 -10.83 3.49
N LEU A 80 -5.02 -10.19 3.46
CA LEU A 80 -5.86 -10.13 4.64
C LEU A 80 -6.51 -11.49 4.82
N ASP A 81 -5.91 -12.32 5.68
CA ASP A 81 -6.61 -13.49 6.21
C ASP A 81 -7.87 -12.99 6.90
N SER A 82 -9.00 -13.68 6.70
CA SER A 82 -10.34 -13.23 7.14
C SER A 82 -10.43 -12.98 8.66
N ASP A 83 -9.48 -13.49 9.44
CA ASP A 83 -9.37 -13.35 10.91
C ASP A 83 -8.33 -12.28 11.37
N SER A 84 -7.52 -11.75 10.45
CA SER A 84 -6.39 -10.85 10.75
C SER A 84 -6.74 -9.36 10.81
N SER A 85 -7.96 -9.00 10.38
CA SER A 85 -8.50 -7.64 10.40
C SER A 85 -8.62 -7.08 11.83
N ARG A 86 -8.98 -7.94 12.80
CA ARG A 86 -9.00 -7.59 14.23
C ARG A 86 -7.60 -7.38 14.82
N GLY A 87 -6.61 -8.15 14.36
CA GLY A 87 -5.22 -8.04 14.82
C GLY A 87 -4.48 -6.82 14.27
N SER A 88 -4.77 -6.43 13.03
CA SER A 88 -4.11 -5.31 12.33
C SER A 88 -4.52 -3.95 12.88
N SER A 89 -5.82 -3.72 13.16
CA SER A 89 -6.27 -2.48 13.83
C SER A 89 -5.70 -2.37 15.25
N ALA A 90 -5.59 -3.48 15.98
CA ALA A 90 -4.99 -3.48 17.31
C ALA A 90 -3.46 -3.24 17.27
N ARG A 91 -2.75 -3.68 16.23
CA ARG A 91 -1.33 -3.34 16.03
C ARG A 91 -1.14 -1.88 15.62
N LEU A 92 -1.92 -1.37 14.66
CA LEU A 92 -1.88 0.04 14.25
C LEU A 92 -2.26 1.00 15.39
N ALA A 93 -3.26 0.66 16.21
CA ALA A 93 -3.61 1.44 17.40
C ALA A 93 -2.48 1.51 18.43
N ARG A 94 -1.65 0.46 18.52
CA ARG A 94 -0.46 0.43 19.38
C ARG A 94 0.72 1.25 18.82
N LEU A 95 0.73 1.55 17.53
CA LEU A 95 1.75 2.37 16.89
C LEU A 95 1.42 3.87 16.89
N GLY A 96 0.17 4.25 17.17
CA GLY A 96 -0.29 5.64 17.21
C GLY A 96 -0.48 6.23 18.61
N GLY A 97 -0.14 5.50 19.68
CA GLY A 97 -0.29 5.99 21.06
C GLY A 97 0.85 6.94 21.47
N PRO A 98 0.58 7.98 22.28
CA PRO A 98 1.60 8.90 22.76
C PRO A 98 2.48 8.18 23.81
N GLY A 99 3.70 7.82 23.43
CA GLY A 99 4.64 7.16 24.34
C GLY A 99 5.88 6.68 23.61
N GLY A 100 6.78 7.63 23.30
CA GLY A 100 8.12 7.42 22.76
C GLY A 100 8.84 8.75 22.72
#